data_AF-A0A9E4RJY6-F1
#
_entry.id   AF-A0A9E4RJY6-F1
#
_cell.length_a   1.000
_cell.length_b   1.000
_cell.length_c   1.000
_cell.angle_alpha   90.00
_cell.angle_beta   90.00
_cell.angle_gamma   90.00
#
_symmetry.space_group_name_H-M   'P 1'
#
loop_
_entity.id
_entity.type
_entity.pdbx_description
1 polymer ?
#
loop_
_entity_poly.entity_id
_entity_poly.type
_entity_poly.pdbx_seq_one_letter_code
_entity_poly.pdbx_strand_id
1 'polypeptide(L)'
;RGALLIPFILLLVFLGGFAVKNAPEDVAMVIVFGLLGWVMVRYDWPRPPILLGLVLGGIAESNLFIATQAYGTLGWITRPGVIFLGLVMVGSVAYAIRRDMKRRSAAAAELSDVRDVSDTA
;
A
#
# COMPACT_ATOMS: atom_id res chain seq x y z
N ARG A 1 -7.96 22.01 -17.11
CA ARG A 1 -7.29 21.75 -18.42
C ARG A 1 -6.51 20.42 -18.46
N GLY A 2 -6.87 19.42 -17.65
CA GLY A 2 -6.21 18.09 -17.62
C GLY A 2 -6.97 16.98 -18.35
N ALA A 3 -8.16 17.26 -18.90
CA ALA A 3 -9.06 16.24 -19.44
C ALA A 3 -8.51 15.47 -20.65
N LEU A 4 -7.51 16.02 -21.36
CA LEU A 4 -6.83 15.36 -22.48
C LEU A 4 -5.65 14.48 -22.05
N LEU A 5 -5.10 14.66 -20.84
CA LEU A 5 -3.99 13.82 -20.36
C LEU A 5 -4.47 12.42 -19.97
N ILE A 6 -5.66 12.31 -19.36
CA ILE A 6 -6.24 11.04 -18.92
C ILE A 6 -6.40 10.05 -20.09
N PRO A 7 -7.05 10.40 -21.22
CA PRO A 7 -7.19 9.47 -22.34
C PRO A 7 -5.84 9.13 -22.99
N PHE A 8 -4.90 10.07 -23.02
CA PHE A 8 -3.56 9.83 -23.58
C PHE A 8 -2.74 8.87 -22.70
N ILE A 9 -2.76 9.05 -21.39
CA ILE A 9 -2.10 8.15 -20.43
C ILE A 9 -2.73 6.77 -20.47
N LEU A 10 -4.07 6.68 -20.55
CA LEU A 10 -4.76 5.40 -20.71
C LEU A 10 -4.31 4.68 -21.99
N LEU A 11 -4.26 5.39 -23.12
CA LEU A 11 -3.79 4.82 -24.38
C LEU A 11 -2.35 4.30 -24.27
N LEU A 12 -1.47 5.08 -23.61
CA LEU A 12 -0.07 4.69 -23.40
C LEU A 12 0.06 3.46 -22.47
N VAL A 13 -0.75 3.36 -21.42
CA VAL A 13 -0.76 2.20 -20.51
C VAL A 13 -1.23 0.93 -21.22
N PHE A 14 -2.28 1.04 -22.04
CA PHE A 14 -2.76 -0.09 -22.85
C PHE A 14 -1.73 -0.54 -23.89
N LEU A 15 -1.09 0.42 -24.59
CA LEU A 15 -0.06 0.13 -25.56
C LEU A 15 1.18 -0.48 -24.89
N GLY A 16 1.56 0.02 -23.71
CA GLY A 16 2.66 -0.52 -22.92
C GLY A 16 2.43 -1.95 -22.45
N GLY A 17 1.20 -2.29 -22.04
CA GLY A 17 0.85 -3.67 -21.69
C GLY A 17 0.89 -4.62 -22.89
N PHE A 18 0.37 -4.18 -24.04
CA PHE A 18 0.38 -4.99 -25.26
C PHE A 18 1.80 -5.21 -25.83
N ALA A 19 2.70 -4.24 -25.66
CA ALA A 19 4.04 -4.28 -26.24
C ALA A 19 4.97 -5.37 -25.65
N VAL A 20 4.66 -5.92 -24.47
CA VAL A 20 5.56 -6.89 -23.80
C VAL A 20 5.49 -8.26 -24.46
N LYS A 21 4.29 -8.79 -24.72
CA LYS A 21 4.13 -10.15 -25.27
C LYS A 21 3.19 -10.25 -26.48
N ASN A 22 2.61 -9.14 -26.96
CA ASN A 22 1.57 -9.13 -28.00
C ASN A 22 0.43 -10.11 -27.71
N ALA A 23 0.15 -10.34 -26.43
CA ALA A 23 -0.76 -11.37 -25.96
C ALA A 23 -2.06 -10.69 -25.47
N PRO A 24 -3.25 -11.15 -25.87
CA PRO A 24 -4.52 -10.56 -25.42
C PRO A 24 -4.70 -10.66 -23.89
N GLU A 25 -4.02 -11.60 -23.23
CA GLU A 25 -4.01 -11.78 -21.79
C GLU A 25 -3.39 -10.59 -21.05
N ASP A 26 -2.37 -9.93 -21.63
CA ASP A 26 -1.73 -8.76 -21.02
C ASP A 26 -2.70 -7.57 -20.99
N VAL A 27 -3.55 -7.44 -22.02
CA VAL A 27 -4.61 -6.42 -22.07
C VAL A 27 -5.66 -6.68 -21.00
N ALA A 28 -6.04 -7.94 -20.79
CA ALA A 28 -6.95 -8.32 -19.71
C ALA A 28 -6.37 -7.97 -18.34
N MET A 29 -5.07 -8.21 -18.11
CA MET A 29 -4.38 -7.84 -16.86
C MET A 29 -4.36 -6.32 -16.66
N VAL A 30 -4.06 -5.53 -17.69
CA VAL A 30 -4.10 -4.06 -17.62
C VAL A 30 -5.49 -3.55 -17.21
N ILE A 31 -6.56 -4.14 -17.77
CA ILE A 31 -7.94 -3.78 -17.41
C ILE A 31 -8.22 -4.14 -15.94
N VAL A 32 -7.83 -5.34 -15.49
CA VAL A 32 -8.04 -5.78 -14.09
C VAL A 32 -7.30 -4.87 -13.12
N PHE A 33 -6.01 -4.58 -13.35
CA PHE A 33 -5.23 -3.69 -12.49
C PHE A 33 -5.71 -2.23 -12.55
N GLY A 34 -6.19 -1.77 -13.71
CA GLY A 34 -6.83 -0.47 -13.86
C GLY A 34 -8.12 -0.35 -13.05
N LEU A 35 -8.97 -1.38 -13.09
CA LEU A 35 -10.19 -1.46 -12.29
C LEU A 35 -9.88 -1.53 -10.80
N LEU A 36 -8.89 -2.34 -10.41
CA LEU A 36 -8.43 -2.46 -9.03
C LEU A 36 -7.92 -1.12 -8.51
N GLY A 37 -7.16 -0.38 -9.31
CA GLY A 37 -6.74 0.99 -9.00
C GLY A 37 -7.91 1.96 -8.83
N TRP A 38 -8.95 1.85 -9.67
CA TRP A 38 -10.17 2.64 -9.54
C TRP A 38 -10.93 2.34 -8.25
N VAL A 39 -11.04 1.06 -7.89
CA VAL A 39 -11.65 0.60 -6.62
C VAL A 39 -10.92 1.19 -5.41
N MET A 40 -9.58 1.20 -5.41
CA MET A 40 -8.81 1.82 -4.32
C MET A 40 -9.11 3.32 -4.16
N VAL A 41 -9.34 4.04 -5.27
CA VAL A 41 -9.77 5.44 -5.22
C VAL A 41 -11.12 5.57 -4.55
N ARG A 42 -12.05 4.65 -4.85
CA ARG A 42 -13.40 4.69 -4.31
C ARG A 42 -13.45 4.43 -2.80
N TYR A 43 -12.54 3.62 -2.27
CA TYR A 43 -12.45 3.27 -0.85
C TYR A 43 -11.46 4.13 -0.04
N ASP A 44 -10.89 5.18 -0.63
CA ASP A 44 -9.86 6.05 0.00
C ASP A 44 -8.66 5.25 0.55
N TRP A 45 -8.32 4.13 -0.10
CA TRP A 45 -7.19 3.31 0.33
C TRP A 45 -5.88 3.92 -0.17
N PRO A 46 -4.83 3.92 0.67
CA PRO A 46 -3.53 4.42 0.25
C PRO A 46 -2.99 3.50 -0.86
N ARG A 47 -2.91 4.04 -2.08
CA ARG A 47 -2.38 3.36 -3.26
C ARG A 47 -0.88 3.03 -3.16
N PRO A 48 -0.02 3.93 -2.63
CA PRO A 48 1.42 3.68 -2.60
C PRO A 48 1.85 2.43 -1.80
N PRO A 49 1.29 2.14 -0.60
CA PRO A 49 1.61 0.92 0.16
C PRO A 49 1.37 -0.38 -0.60
N ILE A 50 0.33 -0.46 -1.43
CA ILE A 50 0.01 -1.69 -2.16
C ILE A 50 1.02 -1.92 -3.28
N LEU A 51 1.41 -0.85 -3.99
CA LEU A 51 2.48 -0.92 -4.99
C LEU A 51 3.83 -1.28 -4.34
N LEU A 52 4.13 -0.69 -3.17
CA LEU A 52 5.33 -1.03 -2.41
C LEU A 52 5.33 -2.50 -1.97
N GLY A 53 4.19 -3.01 -1.49
CA GLY A 53 4.05 -4.42 -1.14
C GLY A 53 4.26 -5.35 -2.34
N LEU A 54 3.75 -4.99 -3.52
CA LEU A 54 3.91 -5.79 -4.74
C LEU A 54 5.38 -5.85 -5.19
N VAL A 55 6.08 -4.72 -5.20
CA VAL A 55 7.49 -4.65 -5.60
C VAL A 55 8.39 -5.34 -4.57
N LEU A 56 8.14 -5.12 -3.28
CA LEU A 56 8.92 -5.72 -2.20
C LEU A 56 8.61 -7.21 -2.01
N GLY A 57 7.45 -7.68 -2.44
CA GLY A 57 7.01 -9.08 -2.29
C GLY A 57 7.99 -10.07 -2.90
N GLY A 58 8.42 -9.85 -4.15
CA GLY A 58 9.38 -10.74 -4.80
C GLY A 58 10.75 -10.76 -4.10
N ILE A 59 11.20 -9.61 -3.60
CA ILE A 59 12.44 -9.52 -2.81
C ILE A 59 12.26 -10.25 -1.48
N ALA A 60 11.12 -10.10 -0.82
CA ALA A 60 10.81 -10.77 0.44
C ALA A 60 10.76 -12.29 0.29
N GLU A 61 10.12 -12.79 -0.78
CA GLU A 61 10.04 -14.22 -1.08
C GLU A 61 11.42 -14.81 -1.36
N SER A 62 12.25 -14.14 -2.16
CA SER A 62 13.63 -14.57 -2.40
C SER A 62 14.44 -14.64 -1.11
N ASN A 63 14.31 -13.65 -0.22
CA ASN A 63 15.01 -13.65 1.06
C ASN A 63 14.47 -14.72 2.01
N LEU A 64 13.16 -14.98 1.99
CA LEU A 64 12.55 -16.05 2.78
C LEU A 64 13.04 -17.42 2.31
N PHE A 65 13.16 -17.62 0.99
CA PHE A 65 13.71 -18.85 0.42
C PHE A 65 15.16 -19.07 0.86
N ILE A 66 16.01 -18.04 0.77
CA ILE A 66 17.41 -18.09 1.23
C ILE A 66 17.47 -18.41 2.73
N ALA A 67 16.67 -17.75 3.56
CA ALA A 67 16.63 -17.98 4.99
C ALA A 67 16.17 -19.41 5.34
N THR A 68 15.17 -19.91 4.62
CA THR A 68 14.64 -21.28 4.78
C THR A 68 15.66 -22.32 4.34
N GLN A 69 16.38 -22.08 3.24
CA GLN A 69 17.44 -22.97 2.76
C GLN A 69 18.64 -23.01 3.72
N ALA A 70 19.01 -21.87 4.31
CA ALA A 70 20.15 -21.77 5.22
C ALA A 70 19.90 -22.35 6.62
N TYR A 71 18.68 -22.22 7.16
CA TYR A 71 18.38 -22.53 8.56
C TYR A 71 17.21 -23.51 8.77
N GLY A 72 16.58 -23.99 7.70
CA GLY A 72 15.35 -24.79 7.74
C GLY A 72 14.08 -23.95 7.92
N THR A 73 12.91 -24.56 7.72
CA THR A 73 11.59 -23.89 7.63
C THR A 73 11.23 -23.03 8.85
N LEU A 74 11.66 -23.41 10.06
CA LEU A 74 11.35 -22.71 11.30
C LEU A 74 12.61 -22.23 12.07
N GLY A 75 13.81 -22.65 11.64
CA GLY A 75 15.06 -22.32 12.33
C GLY A 75 15.52 -20.87 12.16
N TRP A 76 14.98 -20.15 11.17
CA TRP A 76 15.27 -18.73 10.98
C TRP A 76 14.53 -17.82 11.99
N ILE A 77 13.37 -18.25 12.51
CA ILE A 77 12.55 -17.49 13.47
C ILE A 77 13.16 -17.53 14.88
N THR A 78 13.82 -18.64 15.25
CA THR A 78 14.39 -18.82 16.59
C THR A 78 15.65 -17.99 16.83
N ARG A 79 16.13 -17.24 15.82
CA ARG A 79 17.29 -16.36 15.94
C ARG A 79 16.93 -15.10 16.75
N PRO A 80 17.71 -14.76 17.79
CA PRO A 80 17.40 -13.63 18.66
C PRO A 80 17.35 -12.28 17.93
N GLY A 81 18.12 -12.12 16.84
CA GLY A 81 18.07 -10.92 16.00
C GLY A 81 16.76 -10.73 15.25
N VAL A 82 16.15 -11.82 14.73
CA VAL A 82 14.87 -11.77 14.02
C VAL A 82 13.74 -11.44 14.98
N ILE A 83 13.74 -12.05 16.17
CA ILE A 83 12.77 -11.78 17.23
C ILE A 83 12.85 -10.31 17.67
N PHE A 84 14.06 -9.79 17.86
CA PHE A 84 14.28 -8.39 18.21
C PHE A 84 13.76 -7.44 17.11
N LEU A 85 14.14 -7.69 15.84
CA LEU A 85 13.66 -6.87 14.71
C LEU A 85 12.13 -6.93 14.56
N GLY A 86 11.55 -8.12 14.72
CA GLY A 86 10.10 -8.33 14.68
C GLY A 86 9.37 -7.58 15.79
N LEU A 87 9.90 -7.62 17.02
CA LEU A 87 9.35 -6.88 18.15
C LEU A 87 9.40 -5.36 17.90
N VAL A 88 10.53 -4.85 17.41
CA VAL A 88 10.68 -3.43 17.06
C VAL A 88 9.76 -3.03 15.92
N MET A 89 9.62 -3.87 14.89
CA MET A 89 8.70 -3.65 13.77
C MET A 89 7.25 -3.57 14.25
N VAL A 90 6.80 -4.56 15.02
CA VAL A 90 5.44 -4.60 15.58
C VAL A 90 5.22 -3.42 16.53
N GLY A 91 6.19 -3.10 17.38
CA GLY A 91 6.13 -1.97 18.30
C GLY A 91 6.04 -0.62 17.57
N SER A 92 6.84 -0.43 16.52
CA SER A 92 6.82 0.78 15.68
C SER A 92 5.49 0.95 14.96
N VAL A 93 5.00 -0.11 14.31
CA VAL A 93 3.70 -0.09 13.61
C VAL A 93 2.55 0.14 14.59
N ALA A 94 2.54 -0.53 15.75
CA ALA A 94 1.53 -0.35 16.77
C ALA A 94 1.54 1.09 17.35
N TYR A 95 2.73 1.67 17.56
CA TYR A 95 2.87 3.05 17.99
C TYR A 95 2.39 4.03 16.90
N ALA A 96 2.76 3.81 15.64
CA ALA A 96 2.34 4.62 14.51
C ALA A 96 0.81 4.61 14.34
N ILE A 97 0.17 3.44 14.38
CA ILE A 97 -1.28 3.30 14.29
C ILE A 97 -1.98 3.99 15.47
N ARG A 98 -1.52 3.77 16.70
CA ARG A 98 -2.10 4.43 17.90
C ARG A 98 -1.92 5.95 17.83
N ARG A 99 -0.79 6.44 17.34
CA ARG A 99 -0.50 7.86 17.17
C ARG A 99 -1.39 8.50 16.11
N ASP A 100 -1.61 7.83 14.98
CA ASP A 100 -2.44 8.34 13.90
C ASP A 100 -3.93 8.34 14.27
N MET A 101 -4.40 7.36 15.04
CA MET A 101 -5.74 7.42 15.64
C MET A 101 -5.88 8.59 16.62
N LYS A 102 -4.89 8.80 17.50
CA LYS A 102 -4.94 9.92 18.47
C LYS A 102 -4.92 11.30 17.78
N ARG A 103 -4.20 11.42 16.67
CA ARG A 103 -4.16 12.65 15.84
C ARG A 103 -5.49 12.93 15.16
N ARG A 104 -6.15 11.90 14.63
CA ARG A 104 -7.49 12.01 14.03
C ARG A 104 -8.55 12.39 15.07
N SER A 105 -8.45 11.85 16.29
CA SER A 105 -9.36 12.19 17.40
C SER A 105 -9.19 13.62 17.91
N ALA A 106 -7.95 14.14 17.96
CA ALA A 106 -7.70 15.52 18.37
C ALA A 106 -8.23 16.54 17.35
N ALA A 107 -8.05 16.29 16.05
CA ALA A 107 -8.57 17.14 14.99
C ALA A 107 -10.12 17.17 14.94
N ALA A 108 -10.77 16.05 15.28
CA ALA A 108 -12.24 15.99 15.36
C ALA A 108 -12.81 16.79 16.54
N ALA A 109 -12.08 16.85 17.66
CA ALA A 109 -12.48 17.61 18.85
C ALA A 109 -12.36 19.14 18.63
N GLU A 110 -11.35 19.58 17.88
CA GLU A 110 -11.14 21.00 17.54
C GLU A 110 -12.23 21.53 16.59
N LEU A 111 -12.69 20.70 15.65
CA LEU A 111 -13.78 21.07 14.72
C LEU A 111 -15.16 21.16 15.40
N SER A 112 -15.40 20.41 16.48
CA SER A 112 -16.64 20.56 17.27
C SER A 112 -16.64 21.82 18.13
N ASP A 113 -15.49 22.22 18.66
CA ASP A 113 -15.32 23.42 19.49
C ASP A 113 -15.50 24.70 18.66
N VAL A 114 -14.87 24.79 17.48
CA VAL A 114 -15.03 25.92 16.56
C VAL A 114 -16.48 26.06 16.06
N ARG A 115 -17.21 24.94 15.91
CA ARG A 115 -18.61 24.97 15.46
C ARG A 115 -19.55 25.46 16.56
N ASP A 116 -19.29 25.10 17.81
CA ASP A 116 -20.08 25.54 18.97
C ASP A 116 -19.90 27.06 19.23
N VAL A 117 -18.67 27.57 19.03
CA VAL A 117 -18.37 29.02 19.13
C VAL A 117 -19.06 29.82 18.02
N SER A 118 -19.27 29.25 16.82
CA SER A 118 -19.98 29.93 15.74
C SER A 118 -21.51 29.93 15.88
N ASP A 119 -22.07 28.93 16.56
CA ASP A 119 -23.52 28.84 16.83
C ASP A 119 -23.95 29.69 18.04
N THR A 120 -22.99 30.13 18.86
CA THR A 120 -23.22 30.94 20.06
C THR A 120 -22.96 32.44 19.87
N ALA A 121 -22.48 32.86 18.68
CA ALA A 121 -22.19 34.24 18.30
C ALA A 121 -23.28 34.84 17.39
#